data_AF-A0A1G9XN47-F1
#
_entry.id   AF-A0A1G9XN47-F1
#
_cell.length_a   1.000
_cell.length_b   1.000
_cell.length_c   1.000
_cell.angle_alpha   90.00
_cell.angle_beta   90.00
_cell.angle_gamma   90.00
#
_symmetry.space_group_name_H-M   'P 1'
#
loop_
_entity.id
_entity.type
_entity.pdbx_description
1 polymer ?
#
loop_
_entity_poly.entity_id
_entity_poly.type
_entity_poly.pdbx_seq_one_letter_code
_entity_poly.pdbx_strand_id
1 'polypeptide(L)'
;MKMTNSKGFTLVELLAVLALLGLIIMLAGSVAWFGQTQYTSQLEETKQQSEVRLALKQITKDVRQADSLTVTNNQLKLDEVVYRLNEGDLLRNGRMVAEGISEFQVEPTEQGTGVTLKIKGAGDSHQLSEVSTVLYIRE
;
A
#
# COMPACT_ATOMS: atom_id res chain seq x y z
N MET A 1 60.44 5.80 43.78
CA MET A 1 59.59 6.99 44.06
C MET A 1 58.64 7.17 42.87
N LYS A 2 57.34 6.94 43.03
CA LYS A 2 56.37 6.91 41.92
C LYS A 2 55.57 8.21 41.96
N MET A 3 55.83 9.13 41.03
CA MET A 3 55.07 10.38 40.90
C MET A 3 53.71 10.06 40.27
N THR A 4 52.63 10.25 41.02
CA THR A 4 51.26 10.19 40.49
C THR A 4 50.94 11.55 39.86
N ASN A 5 50.97 11.61 38.53
CA ASN A 5 50.59 12.80 37.77
C ASN A 5 49.06 12.85 37.65
N SER A 6 48.40 13.65 38.48
CA SER A 6 46.95 13.88 38.41
C SER A 6 46.64 15.10 37.54
N LYS A 7 46.59 14.91 36.22
CA LYS A 7 46.07 15.90 35.28
C LYS A 7 44.53 15.87 35.35
N GLY A 8 43.91 16.98 35.76
CA GLY A 8 42.46 17.16 35.69
C GLY A 8 41.99 17.50 34.27
N PHE A 9 40.71 17.26 33.98
CA PHE A 9 40.08 17.73 32.75
C PHE A 9 39.78 19.23 32.83
N THR A 10 40.04 19.96 31.76
CA THR A 10 39.59 21.36 31.65
C THR A 10 38.12 21.41 31.22
N LEU A 11 37.41 22.46 31.62
CA LEU A 11 36.01 22.67 31.24
C LEU A 11 35.82 22.78 29.72
N VAL A 12 36.79 23.35 29.02
CA VAL A 12 36.74 23.52 27.56
C VAL A 12 36.84 22.17 26.84
N GLU A 13 37.70 21.27 27.31
CA GLU A 13 37.80 19.91 26.75
C GLU A 13 36.50 19.12 26.96
N LEU A 14 35.89 19.24 28.14
CA LEU A 14 34.60 18.60 28.43
C LEU A 14 33.50 19.14 27.50
N LEU A 15 33.43 20.46 27.29
CA LEU A 15 32.46 21.08 26.40
C LEU A 15 32.67 20.65 24.95
N ALA A 16 33.91 20.59 24.48
CA ALA A 16 34.22 20.14 23.12
C ALA A 16 33.80 18.68 22.91
N VAL A 17 34.06 17.79 23.87
CA VAL A 17 33.64 16.39 23.81
C VAL A 17 32.12 16.26 23.80
N LEU A 18 31.41 17.02 24.65
CA LEU A 18 29.95 17.01 24.67
C LEU A 18 29.34 17.53 23.37
N ALA A 19 29.91 18.59 22.80
CA ALA A 19 29.48 19.13 21.51
C ALA A 19 29.65 18.10 20.38
N LEU A 20 30.79 17.42 20.33
CA LEU A 20 31.06 16.36 19.35
C LEU A 20 30.15 15.15 19.54
N LEU A 21 29.91 14.73 20.78
CA LEU A 21 28.98 13.64 21.09
C LEU A 21 27.54 13.99 20.69
N GLY A 22 27.11 15.22 20.97
CA GLY A 22 25.79 15.70 20.54
C GLY A 22 25.61 15.65 19.03
N LEU A 23 26.65 16.06 18.28
CA LEU A 23 26.64 15.97 16.81
C LEU A 23 26.50 14.52 16.33
N ILE A 24 27.27 13.59 16.91
CA ILE A 24 27.22 12.16 16.53
C ILE A 24 25.84 11.58 16.84
N ILE A 25 25.28 11.85 18.01
CA ILE A 25 23.95 11.37 18.41
C ILE A 25 22.88 11.93 17.48
N MET A 26 22.96 13.20 17.11
CA MET A 26 22.01 13.82 16.19
C MET A 26 22.03 13.16 14.81
N LEU A 27 23.24 12.89 14.28
CA LEU A 27 23.39 12.21 12.99
C LEU A 27 22.90 10.76 13.04
N ALA A 28 23.21 10.02 14.10
CA ALA A 28 22.71 8.66 14.26
C ALA A 28 21.18 8.62 14.40
N GLY A 29 20.63 9.56 15.18
CA GLY A 29 19.19 9.69 15.39
C GLY A 29 18.43 10.05 14.12
N SER A 30 18.99 10.93 13.27
CA SER A 30 18.34 11.32 12.01
C SER A 30 18.25 10.16 11.03
N VAL A 31 19.32 9.36 10.91
CA VAL A 31 19.34 8.16 10.05
C VAL A 31 18.33 7.13 10.57
N ALA A 32 18.29 6.88 11.88
CA ALA A 32 17.35 5.94 12.47
C ALA A 32 15.89 6.39 12.27
N TRP A 33 15.61 7.67 12.52
CA TRP A 33 14.28 8.24 12.33
C TRP A 33 13.83 8.15 10.88
N PHE A 34 14.67 8.60 9.95
CA PHE A 34 14.38 8.54 8.52
C PHE A 34 14.18 7.10 8.03
N GLY A 35 15.05 6.18 8.45
CA GLY A 35 14.93 4.76 8.11
C GLY A 35 13.61 4.15 8.58
N GLN A 36 13.20 4.44 9.82
CA GLN A 36 11.95 3.95 10.37
C GLN A 36 10.73 4.50 9.63
N THR A 37 10.69 5.82 9.38
CA THR A 37 9.56 6.45 8.67
C THR A 37 9.44 5.93 7.24
N GLN A 38 10.57 5.73 6.55
CA GLN A 38 10.59 5.17 5.20
C GLN A 38 10.18 3.70 5.16
N TYR A 39 10.59 2.92 6.15
CA TYR A 39 10.18 1.52 6.25
C TYR A 39 8.66 1.40 6.45
N THR A 40 8.09 2.20 7.36
CA THR A 40 6.64 2.16 7.62
C THR A 40 5.82 2.60 6.41
N SER A 41 6.23 3.66 5.70
CA SER A 41 5.51 4.11 4.51
C SER A 41 5.60 3.09 3.37
N GLN A 42 6.76 2.47 3.15
CA GLN A 42 6.92 1.43 2.13
C GLN A 42 6.10 0.17 2.42
N LEU A 43 5.99 -0.21 3.70
CA LEU A 43 5.14 -1.33 4.10
C LEU A 43 3.67 -1.07 3.78
N GLU A 44 3.17 0.12 4.12
CA GLU A 44 1.79 0.52 3.84
C GLU A 44 1.50 0.54 2.33
N GLU A 45 2.42 1.11 1.53
CA GLU A 45 2.30 1.13 0.08
C GLU A 45 2.30 -0.29 -0.52
N THR A 46 3.20 -1.16 -0.05
CA THR A 46 3.32 -2.54 -0.53
C THR A 46 2.07 -3.35 -0.19
N LYS A 47 1.53 -3.15 1.02
CA LYS A 47 0.27 -3.76 1.45
C LYS A 47 -0.86 -3.30 0.51
N GLN A 48 -0.97 -2.00 0.25
CA GLN A 48 -2.01 -1.46 -0.62
C GLN A 48 -1.93 -1.99 -2.06
N GLN A 49 -0.72 -2.09 -2.62
CA GLN A 49 -0.48 -2.71 -3.93
C GLN A 49 -0.86 -4.19 -3.94
N SER A 50 -0.62 -4.90 -2.84
CA SER A 50 -1.00 -6.31 -2.68
C SER A 50 -2.51 -6.49 -2.70
N GLU A 51 -3.27 -5.65 -1.99
CA GLU A 51 -4.74 -5.69 -1.96
C GLU A 51 -5.36 -5.43 -3.34
N VAL A 52 -4.89 -4.40 -4.06
CA VAL A 52 -5.36 -4.11 -5.42
C VAL A 52 -5.06 -5.28 -6.37
N ARG A 53 -3.87 -5.89 -6.25
CA ARG A 53 -3.48 -7.05 -7.07
C ARG A 53 -4.29 -8.30 -6.73
N LEU A 54 -4.60 -8.51 -5.45
CA LEU A 54 -5.43 -9.62 -4.99
C LEU A 54 -6.85 -9.48 -5.56
N ALA A 55 -7.45 -8.30 -5.45
CA ALA A 55 -8.74 -7.97 -6.04
C ALA A 55 -8.74 -8.25 -7.56
N LEU A 56 -7.75 -7.70 -8.27
CA LEU A 56 -7.65 -7.86 -9.73
C LEU A 56 -7.48 -9.31 -10.15
N LYS A 57 -6.63 -10.08 -9.45
CA LYS A 57 -6.40 -11.50 -9.71
C LYS A 57 -7.69 -12.30 -9.51
N GLN A 58 -8.42 -12.01 -8.44
CA GLN A 58 -9.65 -12.72 -8.10
C GLN A 58 -10.78 -12.39 -9.09
N ILE A 59 -10.96 -11.13 -9.47
CA ILE A 59 -11.93 -10.72 -10.50
C ILE A 59 -11.55 -11.32 -11.86
N THR A 60 -10.29 -11.23 -12.27
CA THR A 60 -9.82 -11.80 -13.55
C THR A 60 -10.08 -13.31 -13.61
N LYS A 61 -9.83 -14.01 -12.50
CA LYS A 61 -10.09 -15.44 -12.38
C LYS A 61 -11.58 -15.74 -12.59
N ASP A 62 -12.46 -14.98 -11.96
CA ASP A 62 -13.90 -15.20 -12.06
C ASP A 62 -14.46 -14.80 -13.42
N VAL A 63 -14.04 -13.67 -14.01
CA VAL A 63 -14.46 -13.25 -15.37
C VAL A 63 -14.11 -14.33 -16.39
N ARG A 64 -12.93 -14.96 -16.28
CA ARG A 64 -12.51 -16.02 -17.21
C ARG A 64 -13.22 -17.35 -17.03
N GLN A 65 -13.94 -17.54 -15.92
CA GLN A 65 -14.73 -18.74 -15.65
C GLN A 65 -16.23 -18.49 -15.79
N ALA A 66 -16.64 -17.24 -15.98
CA ALA A 66 -18.03 -16.87 -16.03
C ALA A 66 -18.60 -17.09 -17.43
N ASP A 67 -19.83 -17.61 -17.48
CA ASP A 67 -20.59 -17.75 -18.72
C ASP A 67 -21.35 -16.46 -19.05
N SER A 68 -21.73 -15.71 -18.01
CA SER A 68 -22.47 -14.46 -18.13
C SER A 68 -21.82 -13.33 -17.33
N LEU A 69 -21.93 -12.13 -17.88
CA LEU A 69 -21.42 -10.90 -17.28
C LEU A 69 -22.49 -9.83 -17.32
N THR A 70 -22.68 -9.11 -16.22
CA THR A 70 -23.58 -7.96 -16.16
C THR A 70 -23.05 -6.91 -15.19
N VAL A 71 -23.14 -5.65 -15.57
CA VAL A 71 -22.80 -4.52 -14.70
C VAL A 71 -24.09 -3.81 -14.30
N THR A 72 -24.29 -3.58 -13.00
CA THR A 72 -25.47 -2.85 -12.50
C THR A 72 -25.11 -2.06 -11.26
N ASN A 73 -25.42 -0.76 -11.23
CA ASN A 73 -25.12 0.13 -10.09
C ASN A 73 -23.67 0.04 -9.61
N ASN A 74 -22.71 0.01 -10.56
CA ASN A 74 -21.29 -0.15 -10.27
C ASN A 74 -20.93 -1.44 -9.51
N GLN A 75 -21.75 -2.47 -9.67
CA GLN A 75 -21.49 -3.84 -9.23
C GLN A 75 -21.23 -4.71 -10.46
N LEU A 76 -20.25 -5.59 -10.34
CA LEU A 76 -19.95 -6.59 -11.35
C LEU A 76 -20.58 -7.91 -10.95
N LYS A 77 -21.55 -8.36 -11.74
CA LYS A 77 -22.17 -9.67 -11.60
C LYS A 77 -21.62 -10.62 -12.67
N LEU A 78 -21.15 -11.77 -12.22
CA LEU A 78 -20.58 -12.86 -13.00
C LEU A 78 -21.31 -14.13 -12.58
N ASP A 79 -22.32 -14.54 -13.35
CA ASP A 79 -23.25 -15.62 -12.98
C ASP A 79 -23.89 -15.39 -11.58
N GLU A 80 -23.52 -16.20 -10.58
CA GLU A 80 -23.94 -16.08 -9.17
C GLU A 80 -23.00 -15.23 -8.31
N VAL A 81 -21.87 -14.79 -8.86
CA VAL A 81 -20.85 -14.01 -8.16
C VAL A 81 -21.10 -12.51 -8.33
N VAL A 82 -21.17 -11.78 -7.23
CA VAL A 82 -21.36 -10.33 -7.21
C VAL A 82 -20.19 -9.67 -6.51
N TYR A 83 -19.54 -8.76 -7.23
CA TYR A 83 -18.53 -7.86 -6.71
C TYR A 83 -19.13 -6.48 -6.45
N ARG A 84 -18.87 -5.94 -5.25
CA ARG A 84 -19.26 -4.58 -4.89
C ARG A 84 -18.27 -3.98 -3.91
N LEU A 85 -18.09 -2.67 -3.99
CA LEU A 85 -17.37 -1.91 -2.97
C LEU A 85 -18.32 -1.58 -1.81
N ASN A 86 -17.83 -1.72 -0.58
CA ASN A 86 -18.55 -1.36 0.63
C ASN A 86 -17.59 -0.76 1.65
N GLU A 87 -17.71 0.53 1.96
CA GLU A 87 -16.92 1.21 3.01
C GLU A 87 -15.39 1.01 2.92
N GLY A 88 -14.85 0.90 1.71
CA GLY A 88 -13.42 0.64 1.49
C GLY A 88 -13.06 -0.84 1.29
N ASP A 89 -14.00 -1.75 1.48
CA ASP A 89 -13.79 -3.18 1.29
C ASP A 89 -14.41 -3.66 -0.02
N LEU A 90 -13.61 -4.34 -0.83
CA LEU A 90 -14.14 -5.04 -1.99
C LEU A 90 -14.70 -6.39 -1.52
N LEU A 91 -15.99 -6.58 -1.75
CA LEU A 91 -16.72 -7.78 -1.37
C LEU A 91 -17.02 -8.65 -2.59
N ARG A 92 -16.91 -9.97 -2.43
CA ARG A 92 -17.37 -11.01 -3.34
C ARG A 92 -18.46 -11.84 -2.64
N ASN A 93 -19.69 -11.78 -3.11
CA ASN A 93 -20.85 -12.43 -2.47
C ASN A 93 -20.98 -12.07 -0.98
N GLY A 94 -20.66 -10.82 -0.62
CA GLY A 94 -20.69 -10.33 0.75
C GLY A 94 -19.47 -10.68 1.61
N ARG A 95 -18.53 -11.51 1.11
CA ARG A 95 -17.26 -11.79 1.79
C ARG A 95 -16.16 -10.85 1.29
N MET A 96 -15.43 -10.23 2.21
CA MET A 96 -14.29 -9.39 1.88
C MET A 96 -13.20 -10.19 1.13
N VAL A 97 -12.75 -9.63 0.01
CA VAL A 97 -11.66 -10.19 -0.82
C VAL A 97 -10.45 -9.27 -0.92
N ALA A 98 -10.63 -7.97 -0.71
CA ALA A 98 -9.56 -6.99 -0.59
C ALA A 98 -10.03 -5.81 0.27
N GLU A 99 -9.12 -5.24 1.06
CA GLU A 99 -9.37 -4.07 1.90
C GLU A 99 -8.69 -2.81 1.36
N GLY A 100 -9.09 -1.65 1.88
CA GLY A 100 -8.46 -0.37 1.53
C GLY A 100 -8.62 0.01 0.07
N ILE A 101 -9.75 -0.29 -0.56
CA ILE A 101 -10.07 0.09 -1.93
C ILE A 101 -10.88 1.40 -1.90
N SER A 102 -10.30 2.48 -2.43
CA SER A 102 -10.98 3.79 -2.49
C SER A 102 -11.91 3.93 -3.69
N GLU A 103 -11.60 3.25 -4.78
CA GLU A 103 -12.35 3.32 -6.04
C GLU A 103 -12.45 1.92 -6.65
N PHE A 104 -13.67 1.55 -7.02
CA PHE A 104 -13.97 0.38 -7.82
C PHE A 104 -14.96 0.85 -8.87
N GLN A 105 -14.55 0.89 -10.14
CA GLN A 105 -15.39 1.28 -11.25
C GLN A 105 -15.43 0.15 -12.27
N VAL A 106 -16.64 -0.18 -12.73
CA VAL A 106 -16.84 -1.20 -13.73
C VAL A 106 -17.80 -0.69 -14.79
N GLU A 107 -17.39 -0.81 -16.04
CA GLU A 107 -18.18 -0.43 -17.21
C GLU A 107 -18.19 -1.58 -18.21
N PRO A 108 -19.34 -1.93 -18.80
CA PRO A 108 -19.37 -2.92 -19.87
C PRO A 108 -18.65 -2.40 -21.11
N THR A 109 -18.00 -3.29 -21.87
CA THR A 109 -17.43 -2.92 -23.18
C THR A 109 -18.55 -2.69 -24.21
N GLU A 110 -18.25 -1.95 -25.29
CA GLU A 110 -19.23 -1.66 -26.35
C GLU A 110 -19.86 -2.92 -26.97
N GLN A 111 -19.13 -4.04 -26.97
CA GLN A 111 -19.59 -5.33 -27.50
C GLN A 111 -20.35 -6.19 -26.47
N GLY A 112 -20.38 -5.78 -25.19
CA GLY A 112 -21.10 -6.47 -24.12
C GLY A 112 -20.46 -7.77 -23.60
N THR A 113 -19.39 -8.25 -24.24
CA THR A 113 -18.68 -9.50 -23.88
C THR A 113 -17.53 -9.27 -22.89
N GLY A 114 -17.31 -8.03 -22.44
CA GLY A 114 -16.25 -7.70 -21.50
C GLY A 114 -16.58 -6.53 -20.58
N VAL A 115 -15.64 -6.22 -19.69
CA VAL A 115 -15.71 -5.09 -18.76
C VAL A 115 -14.41 -4.31 -18.75
N THR A 116 -14.52 -3.00 -18.74
CA THR A 116 -13.48 -2.09 -18.28
C THR A 116 -13.56 -2.01 -16.76
N LEU A 117 -12.48 -2.38 -16.09
CA LEU A 117 -12.35 -2.41 -14.64
C LEU A 117 -11.27 -1.42 -14.21
N LYS A 118 -11.61 -0.56 -13.27
CA LYS A 118 -10.68 0.35 -12.60
C LYS A 118 -10.74 0.13 -11.09
N ILE A 119 -9.59 -0.13 -10.49
CA ILE A 119 -9.45 -0.33 -9.03
C ILE A 119 -8.37 0.62 -8.52
N LYS A 120 -8.66 1.32 -7.44
CA LYS A 120 -7.73 2.22 -6.76
C LYS A 120 -7.63 1.90 -5.29
N GLY A 121 -6.41 1.81 -4.78
CA GLY A 121 -6.14 1.71 -3.34
C GLY A 121 -6.38 3.02 -2.59
N ALA A 122 -6.62 2.96 -1.29
CA ALA A 122 -6.92 4.11 -0.42
C ALA A 122 -5.67 4.80 0.17
N GLY A 123 -4.47 4.35 -0.20
CA GLY A 123 -3.21 4.88 0.33
C GLY A 123 -3.01 6.37 0.07
N ASP A 124 -2.39 7.06 1.03
CA ASP A 124 -2.21 8.52 1.08
C ASP A 124 -0.95 9.02 0.31
N SER A 125 -0.23 8.10 -0.33
CA SER A 125 1.05 8.36 -0.99
C SER A 125 0.89 8.85 -2.44
N HIS A 126 1.90 9.56 -2.94
CA HIS A 126 2.03 10.05 -4.32
C HIS A 126 1.95 8.94 -5.39
N GLN A 127 1.99 7.65 -4.98
CA GLN A 127 1.72 6.50 -5.83
C GLN A 127 0.46 5.78 -5.35
N LEU A 128 -0.70 6.35 -5.69
CA LEU A 128 -1.96 5.63 -5.62
C LEU A 128 -1.84 4.37 -6.48
N SER A 129 -2.09 3.20 -5.87
CA SER A 129 -2.14 1.93 -6.59
C SER A 129 -3.41 1.89 -7.41
N GLU A 130 -3.33 2.40 -8.63
CA GLU A 130 -4.43 2.43 -9.59
C GLU A 130 -4.15 1.46 -10.73
N VAL A 131 -5.11 0.59 -11.01
CA VAL A 131 -5.05 -0.32 -12.15
C VAL A 131 -6.34 -0.22 -12.94
N SER A 132 -6.18 0.06 -14.23
CA SER A 132 -7.24 0.04 -15.23
C SER A 132 -6.96 -1.07 -16.23
N THR A 133 -7.94 -1.94 -16.47
CA THR A 133 -7.81 -3.07 -17.40
C THR A 133 -9.14 -3.38 -18.08
N VAL A 134 -9.08 -4.13 -19.18
CA VAL A 134 -10.26 -4.65 -19.87
C VAL A 134 -10.22 -6.17 -19.81
N LEU A 135 -11.30 -6.79 -19.35
CA LEU A 135 -11.44 -8.24 -19.20
C LEU A 135 -12.60 -8.74 -20.07
N TYR A 136 -12.45 -9.94 -20.63
CA TYR A 136 -13.47 -10.58 -21.46
C TYR A 136 -13.79 -11.97 -20.91
N ILE A 137 -15.05 -12.40 -21.03
CA ILE A 137 -15.43 -13.80 -20.82
C ILE A 137 -14.80 -14.67 -21.91
N ARG A 138 -14.61 -15.96 -21.63
CA ARG A 138 -14.04 -16.89 -22.61
C ARG A 138 -15.17 -17.46 -23.47
N GLU A 139 -14.99 -17.45 -24.80
CA GLU A 139 -15.86 -18.15 -25.75
C GLU A 139 -15.84 -19.67 -25.57
#